data_AF-A0A2N3XXP3-F1
#
_entry.id   AF-A0A2N3XXP3-F1
#
_cell.length_a   1.000
_cell.length_b   1.000
_cell.length_c   1.000
_cell.angle_alpha   90.00
_cell.angle_beta   90.00
_cell.angle_gamma   90.00
#
_symmetry.space_group_name_H-M   'P 1'
#
loop_
_entity.id
_entity.type
_entity.pdbx_description
1 polymer ?
#
loop_
_entity_poly.entity_id
_entity_poly.type
_entity_poly.pdbx_seq_one_letter_code
_entity_poly.pdbx_strand_id
1 'polypeptide(L)'
;MSGFEVIIEALRTNVILLSEAESRWRNALHAVNGNLLASDDLGLLGKQDGIVLSCNEAAADLELGLRKGADNLHSAAEALRAVADDQERRQQEIVAQFGHLR
;
A
#
# COMPACT_ATOMS: atom_id res chain seq x y z
N MET A 1 -17.74 -20.47 20.74
CA MET A 1 -16.96 -20.47 19.49
C MET A 1 -16.17 -19.17 19.41
N SER A 2 -15.02 -19.01 20.08
CA SER A 2 -14.32 -17.71 20.20
C SER A 2 -12.97 -17.62 19.49
N GLY A 3 -12.54 -18.67 18.78
CA GLY A 3 -11.22 -18.68 18.14
C GLY A 3 -11.16 -18.00 16.78
N PHE A 4 -12.22 -18.13 15.97
CA PHE A 4 -12.21 -17.68 14.57
C PHE A 4 -12.56 -16.20 14.40
N GLU A 5 -13.49 -15.66 15.21
CA GLU A 5 -13.90 -14.25 15.17
C GLU A 5 -12.72 -13.32 15.50
N VAL A 6 -11.95 -13.65 16.53
CA VAL A 6 -10.73 -12.92 16.92
C VAL A 6 -9.67 -12.92 15.81
N ILE A 7 -9.56 -14.01 15.03
CA ILE A 7 -8.62 -14.09 13.90
C ILE A 7 -9.09 -13.19 12.75
N ILE A 8 -10.40 -13.17 12.44
CA ILE A 8 -10.97 -12.32 11.39
C ILE A 8 -10.80 -10.84 11.76
N GLU A 9 -11.06 -10.46 13.00
CA GLU A 9 -10.84 -9.09 13.48
C GLU A 9 -9.37 -8.65 13.35
N ALA A 10 -8.44 -9.54 13.71
CA ALA A 10 -7.01 -9.28 13.54
C ALA A 10 -6.63 -9.11 12.06
N LEU A 11 -7.16 -9.94 11.16
CA LEU A 11 -6.96 -9.81 9.72
C LEU A 11 -7.51 -8.46 9.19
N ARG A 12 -8.73 -8.09 9.58
CA ARG A 12 -9.35 -6.81 9.21
C ARG A 12 -8.54 -5.62 9.72
N THR A 13 -8.01 -5.71 10.94
CA THR A 13 -7.12 -4.68 11.51
C THR A 13 -5.85 -4.53 10.68
N ASN A 14 -5.22 -5.64 10.29
CA ASN A 14 -4.03 -5.60 9.44
C ASN A 14 -4.32 -5.00 8.06
N VAL A 15 -5.48 -5.30 7.46
CA VAL A 15 -5.90 -4.68 6.20
C VAL A 15 -5.98 -3.15 6.31
N ILE A 16 -6.52 -2.63 7.41
CA ILE A 16 -6.60 -1.18 7.66
C ILE A 16 -5.19 -0.58 7.76
N LEU A 17 -4.32 -1.18 8.57
CA LEU A 17 -2.93 -0.71 8.75
C LEU A 17 -2.15 -0.68 7.43
N LEU A 18 -2.29 -1.72 6.60
CA LEU A 18 -1.64 -1.78 5.29
C LEU A 18 -2.20 -0.74 4.32
N SER A 19 -3.52 -0.51 4.33
CA SER A 19 -4.17 0.50 3.49
C SER A 19 -3.77 1.93 3.88
N GLU A 20 -3.59 2.19 5.18
CA GLU A 20 -3.07 3.46 5.67
C GLU A 20 -1.61 3.68 5.26
N ALA A 21 -0.77 2.64 5.36
CA ALA A 21 0.61 2.69 4.91
C ALA A 21 0.69 2.94 3.39
N GLU A 22 -0.11 2.22 2.59
CA GLU A 22 -0.23 2.42 1.14
C GLU A 22 -0.58 3.88 0.82
N SER A 23 -1.57 4.44 1.53
CA SER A 23 -2.01 5.84 1.35
C SER A 23 -0.87 6.83 1.64
N ARG A 24 -0.08 6.59 2.70
CA ARG A 24 1.09 7.43 3.02
C ARG A 24 2.14 7.37 1.92
N TRP A 25 2.40 6.20 1.35
CA TRP A 25 3.39 6.02 0.28
C TRP A 25 2.93 6.67 -1.02
N ARG A 26 1.63 6.58 -1.35
CA ARG A 26 1.04 7.29 -2.49
C ARG A 26 1.08 8.81 -2.33
N ASN A 27 0.86 9.32 -1.12
CA ASN A 27 1.01 10.75 -0.85
C ASN A 27 2.46 11.20 -1.01
N ALA A 28 3.43 10.41 -0.52
CA ALA A 28 4.85 10.68 -0.74
C ALA A 28 5.21 10.66 -2.23
N LEU A 29 4.71 9.69 -2.99
CA LEU A 29 4.88 9.59 -4.44
C LEU A 29 4.37 10.85 -5.16
N HIS A 30 3.17 11.31 -4.79
CA HIS A 30 2.59 12.53 -5.35
C HIS A 30 3.44 13.77 -5.06
N ALA A 31 4.01 13.87 -3.85
CA ALA A 31 4.92 14.94 -3.49
C ALA A 31 6.23 14.91 -4.30
N VAL A 32 6.77 13.72 -4.61
CA VAL A 32 7.98 13.59 -5.43
C VAL A 32 7.72 13.98 -6.90
N ASN A 33 6.61 13.53 -7.48
CA ASN A 33 6.27 13.82 -8.88
C ASN A 33 6.01 15.30 -9.19
N GLY A 34 5.76 16.13 -8.17
CA GLY A 34 5.60 17.58 -8.33
C GLY A 34 6.89 18.40 -8.26
N ASN A 35 8.04 17.79 -7.96
CA ASN A 35 9.27 18.50 -7.57
C ASN A 35 10.49 18.21 -8.49
N LEU A 36 10.27 17.79 -9.73
CA LEU A 36 11.36 17.65 -10.70
C LEU A 36 11.94 19.02 -11.07
N LEU A 37 13.27 19.12 -11.08
CA LEU A 37 13.97 20.36 -11.42
C LEU A 37 14.03 20.52 -12.94
N ALA A 38 13.69 21.70 -13.43
CA ALA A 38 13.97 22.10 -14.80
C ALA A 38 15.48 22.32 -15.01
N SER A 39 15.94 22.21 -16.26
CA SER A 39 17.36 22.37 -16.60
C SER A 39 17.97 23.71 -16.20
N ASP A 40 17.12 24.70 -15.98
CA ASP A 40 17.51 26.09 -15.74
C ASP A 40 17.26 26.51 -14.27
N ASP A 41 16.65 25.64 -13.44
CA ASP A 41 16.32 25.93 -12.03
C ASP A 41 17.56 26.14 -11.15
N LEU A 42 18.70 25.57 -11.54
CA LEU A 42 19.99 25.72 -10.86
C LEU A 42 20.96 26.65 -11.59
N GLY A 43 20.50 27.35 -12.63
CA GLY A 43 21.32 28.24 -13.46
C GLY A 43 22.40 27.52 -14.28
N LEU A 44 23.23 28.30 -14.98
CA LEU A 44 24.25 27.81 -15.92
C LEU A 44 25.29 26.87 -15.27
N LEU A 45 25.65 27.13 -14.01
CA LEU A 45 26.61 26.30 -13.26
C LEU A 45 26.02 24.94 -12.88
N GLY A 46 24.78 24.91 -12.36
CA GLY A 46 24.11 23.65 -12.03
C GLY A 46 23.82 22.77 -13.26
N LYS A 47 23.70 23.39 -14.44
CA LYS A 47 23.57 22.70 -15.73
C LYS A 47 24.89 22.11 -16.23
N GLN A 48 26.01 22.80 -16.05
CA GLN A 48 27.34 22.30 -16.43
C GLN A 48 27.82 21.16 -15.52
N ASP A 49 27.49 21.22 -14.23
CA ASP A 49 27.87 20.20 -13.24
C ASP A 49 26.93 18.97 -13.23
N GLY A 50 25.90 18.95 -14.10
CA GLY A 50 24.97 17.82 -14.22
C GLY A 50 24.07 17.60 -13.00
N ILE A 51 24.03 18.54 -12.05
CA ILE A 51 23.33 18.41 -10.76
C ILE A 51 21.84 18.18 -10.97
N VAL A 52 21.23 18.89 -11.93
CA VAL A 52 19.82 18.72 -12.29
C VAL A 52 19.53 17.28 -12.72
N LEU A 53 20.41 16.68 -13.52
CA LEU A 53 20.25 15.30 -13.99
C LEU A 53 20.31 14.34 -12.80
N SER A 54 21.35 14.43 -11.96
CA SER A 54 21.51 13.56 -10.78
C SER A 54 20.34 13.68 -9.79
N CYS A 55 19.84 14.89 -9.57
CA CYS A 55 18.66 15.11 -8.71
C CYS A 55 17.40 14.47 -9.30
N ASN A 56 17.18 14.62 -10.61
CA ASN A 56 16.02 14.04 -11.28
C ASN A 56 16.11 12.52 -11.38
N GLU A 57 17.30 11.95 -11.58
CA GLU A 57 17.53 10.49 -11.51
C GLU A 57 17.23 9.95 -10.12
N ALA A 58 17.74 10.59 -9.06
CA ALA A 58 17.44 10.19 -7.69
C ALA A 58 15.94 10.31 -7.36
N ALA A 59 15.26 11.32 -7.89
CA ALA A 59 13.81 11.47 -7.75
C ALA A 59 13.06 10.34 -8.48
N ALA A 60 13.49 9.96 -9.69
CA ALA A 60 12.90 8.85 -10.45
C ALA A 60 13.11 7.49 -9.76
N ASP A 61 14.28 7.26 -9.18
CA ASP A 61 14.55 6.04 -8.41
C ASP A 61 13.67 5.97 -7.15
N LEU A 62 13.51 7.10 -6.45
CA LEU A 62 12.60 7.22 -5.31
C LEU A 62 11.14 6.99 -5.72
N GLU A 63 10.70 7.58 -6.84
CA GLU A 63 9.36 7.39 -7.42
C GLU A 63 9.10 5.89 -7.66
N LEU A 64 10.05 5.21 -8.31
CA LEU A 64 9.93 3.78 -8.60
C LEU A 64 9.83 2.94 -7.34
N GLY A 65 10.64 3.25 -6.32
CA GLY A 65 10.62 2.56 -5.03
C GLY A 65 9.29 2.73 -4.29
N LEU A 66 8.82 3.98 -4.20
CA LEU A 66 7.54 4.32 -3.57
C LEU A 66 6.36 3.64 -4.26
N ARG A 67 6.33 3.66 -5.61
CA ARG A 67 5.27 3.00 -6.39
C ARG A 67 5.25 1.50 -6.14
N LYS A 68 6.40 0.83 -6.29
CA LYS A 68 6.50 -0.62 -6.08
C LYS A 68 6.04 -1.03 -4.68
N GLY A 69 6.43 -0.28 -3.65
CA GLY A 69 6.02 -0.66 -2.31
C GLY A 69 4.58 -0.30 -1.97
N ALA A 70 4.02 0.77 -2.54
CA ALA A 70 2.57 1.01 -2.46
C ALA A 70 1.78 -0.15 -3.11
N ASP A 71 2.21 -0.64 -4.27
CA ASP A 71 1.59 -1.77 -4.95
C ASP A 71 1.71 -3.08 -4.13
N ASN A 72 2.87 -3.29 -3.47
CA ASN A 72 3.06 -4.44 -2.57
C ASN A 72 2.16 -4.36 -1.34
N LEU A 73 2.03 -3.19 -0.71
CA LEU A 73 1.14 -2.97 0.43
C LEU A 73 -0.32 -3.22 0.05
N HIS A 74 -0.72 -2.72 -1.13
CA HIS A 74 -2.05 -2.94 -1.69
C HIS A 74 -2.33 -4.44 -1.88
N SER A 75 -1.43 -5.14 -2.57
CA SER A 75 -1.57 -6.57 -2.85
C SER A 75 -1.65 -7.40 -1.57
N ALA A 76 -0.86 -7.06 -0.55
CA ALA A 76 -0.92 -7.71 0.75
C ALA A 76 -2.25 -7.45 1.46
N ALA A 77 -2.78 -6.22 1.42
CA ALA A 77 -4.07 -5.88 1.99
C ALA A 77 -5.22 -6.64 1.31
N GLU A 78 -5.19 -6.76 -0.03
CA GLU A 78 -6.18 -7.54 -0.78
C GLU A 78 -6.14 -9.03 -0.41
N ALA A 79 -4.95 -9.61 -0.31
CA ALA A 79 -4.79 -11.01 0.09
C ALA A 79 -5.36 -11.28 1.49
N LEU A 80 -5.05 -10.42 2.48
CA LEU A 80 -5.58 -10.55 3.83
C LEU A 80 -7.10 -10.36 3.90
N ARG A 81 -7.65 -9.43 3.10
CA ARG A 81 -9.09 -9.22 2.98
C ARG A 81 -9.79 -10.46 2.42
N ALA A 82 -9.25 -11.04 1.36
CA ALA A 82 -9.79 -12.26 0.76
C ALA A 82 -9.82 -13.43 1.76
N VAL A 83 -8.77 -13.58 2.58
CA VAL A 83 -8.74 -14.60 3.64
C VAL A 83 -9.80 -14.32 4.70
N ALA A 84 -9.94 -13.08 5.17
CA ALA A 84 -10.94 -12.70 6.17
C ALA A 84 -12.36 -12.99 5.67
N ASP A 85 -12.67 -12.61 4.43
CA ASP A 85 -13.99 -12.79 3.83
C ASP A 85 -14.32 -14.27 3.58
N ASP A 86 -13.33 -15.10 3.19
CA ASP A 86 -13.52 -16.54 3.06
C ASP A 86 -13.79 -17.23 4.41
N GLN A 87 -13.07 -16.83 5.47
CA GLN A 87 -13.30 -17.37 6.81
C GLN A 87 -14.68 -17.00 7.34
N GLU A 88 -15.11 -15.75 7.15
CA GLU A 88 -16.45 -15.30 7.56
C GLU A 88 -17.56 -16.07 6.82
N ARG A 89 -17.40 -16.29 5.50
CA ARG A 89 -18.34 -17.10 4.73
C ARG A 89 -18.46 -18.52 5.28
N ARG A 90 -17.33 -19.19 5.56
CA ARG A 90 -17.32 -20.54 6.15
C ARG A 90 -18.00 -20.56 7.52
N GLN A 91 -17.82 -19.54 8.35
CA GLN A 91 -18.52 -19.44 9.62
C GLN A 91 -20.03 -19.35 9.44
N GLN A 92 -20.50 -18.50 8.51
CA GLN A 92 -21.93 -18.37 8.21
C GLN A 92 -22.53 -19.68 7.70
N GLU A 93 -21.82 -20.40 6.84
CA GLU A 93 -22.24 -21.72 6.33
C GLU A 93 -22.36 -22.75 7.46
N ILE A 94 -21.39 -22.82 8.37
CA ILE A 94 -21.43 -23.71 9.54
C ILE A 94 -22.63 -23.35 10.43
N VAL A 95 -22.82 -22.06 10.74
CA VAL A 95 -23.94 -21.60 11.55
C VAL A 95 -25.29 -21.94 10.90
N ALA A 96 -25.41 -21.79 9.58
CA ALA A 96 -26.62 -22.19 8.86
C ALA A 96 -26.86 -23.70 8.94
N GLN A 97 -25.85 -24.53 8.62
CA GLN A 97 -25.98 -25.99 8.63
C GLN A 97 -26.32 -26.57 10.01
N PHE A 98 -25.68 -26.09 11.07
CA PHE A 98 -25.91 -26.57 12.44
C PHE A 98 -27.03 -25.82 13.18
N GLY A 99 -27.41 -24.63 12.71
CA GLY A 99 -28.54 -23.86 13.25
C GLY A 99 -29.91 -24.45 12.89
N HIS A 100 -30.01 -25.22 11.79
CA HIS A 100 -31.23 -25.94 11.40
C HIS A 100 -31.42 -27.27 12.15
N LEU A 101 -30.43 -27.72 12.93
CA LEU A 101 -30.48 -28.96 13.72
C LEU A 101 -30.89 -28.74 15.19
N ARG A 102 -31.36 -27.54 15.53
CA ARG A 102 -31.80 -27.17 16.88
C ARG A 102 -33.29 -26.87 16.93
#